data_AF-A0A2G9V383-F1
#
_entry.id   AF-A0A2G9V383-F1
#
_cell.length_a   1.000
_cell.length_b   1.000
_cell.length_c   1.000
_cell.angle_alpha   90.00
_cell.angle_beta   90.00
_cell.angle_gamma   90.00
#
_symmetry.space_group_name_H-M   'P 1'
#
loop_
_entity.id
_entity.type
_entity.pdbx_description
1 polymer ?
#
loop_
_entity_poly.entity_id
_entity_poly.type
_entity_poly.pdbx_seq_one_letter_code
_entity_poly.pdbx_strand_id
1 'polypeptide(L)'
;MPTLSLVFPEVVRSDVALMAVFDGHGGAECSAYCCAHLPAEFVRALNSSPNSLEDSLKQAFERLAAYVLSSPTNLRKITNAHVPTNEEEARRVEQDGGQLLYIQGELRVNGVLNLTRALGDIGGRPMISPKADTIVVERDVSQYLLLLTCDGISELFNDSEVLDMIKSFVAKHSSKRELASI
;
A
#
# COMPACT_ATOMS: atom_id res chain seq x y z
N MET A 1 4.67 -6.78 13.64
CA MET A 1 4.39 -5.36 13.98
C MET A 1 4.54 -4.57 12.69
N PRO A 2 3.52 -3.83 12.24
CA PRO A 2 3.64 -3.03 11.03
C PRO A 2 4.73 -1.98 11.23
N THR A 3 5.61 -1.83 10.23
CA THR A 3 6.67 -0.81 10.28
C THR A 3 6.24 0.34 9.37
N LEU A 4 5.80 1.44 9.98
CA LEU A 4 5.58 2.69 9.25
C LEU A 4 6.93 3.39 9.10
N SER A 5 7.33 3.66 7.87
CA SER A 5 8.49 4.51 7.60
C SER A 5 8.21 5.42 6.43
N LEU A 6 8.26 6.72 6.72
CA LEU A 6 8.27 7.77 5.71
C LEU A 6 9.71 7.93 5.26
N VAL A 7 10.07 7.36 4.12
CA VAL A 7 11.36 7.62 3.51
C VAL A 7 11.18 8.76 2.53
N PHE A 8 11.76 9.93 2.85
CA PHE A 8 11.98 10.97 1.87
C PHE A 8 13.25 10.57 1.12
N PRO A 9 13.18 10.05 -0.12
CA PRO A 9 14.39 9.79 -0.87
C PRO A 9 15.13 11.12 -1.03
N GLU A 10 16.38 11.19 -0.56
CA GLU A 10 17.29 12.23 -0.97
C GLU A 10 17.38 12.17 -2.50
N VAL A 11 16.69 13.12 -3.13
CA VAL A 11 16.87 13.62 -4.50
C VAL A 11 16.81 12.57 -5.60
N VAL A 12 15.66 12.51 -6.30
CA VAL A 12 15.57 11.91 -7.65
C VAL A 12 15.08 12.92 -8.66
N ARG A 13 14.02 13.67 -8.31
CA ARG A 13 13.62 14.95 -8.89
C ARG A 13 12.88 15.73 -7.81
N SER A 14 12.94 17.05 -7.81
CA SER A 14 12.25 17.88 -6.80
C SER A 14 10.72 17.77 -6.84
N ASP A 15 10.17 17.05 -7.81
CA ASP A 15 8.73 16.91 -8.07
C ASP A 15 8.17 15.49 -7.84
N VAL A 16 8.98 14.56 -7.31
CA VAL A 16 8.53 13.19 -6.98
C VAL A 16 8.72 12.91 -5.50
N ALA A 17 7.66 12.44 -4.83
CA ALA A 17 7.70 11.90 -3.47
C ALA A 17 7.39 10.40 -3.49
N LEU A 18 8.17 9.60 -2.78
CA LEU A 18 7.88 8.18 -2.54
C LEU A 18 7.32 8.03 -1.13
N MET A 19 6.19 7.35 -1.00
CA MET A 19 5.56 7.03 0.29
C MET A 19 5.15 5.57 0.26
N ALA A 20 5.35 4.85 1.37
CA ALA A 20 5.02 3.44 1.45
C ALA A 20 4.68 3.01 2.89
N VAL A 21 3.90 1.95 3.02
CA VAL A 21 3.61 1.26 4.28
C VAL A 21 3.94 -0.22 4.09
N PHE A 22 4.70 -0.79 5.03
CA PHE A 22 5.09 -2.20 4.98
C PHE A 22 4.53 -2.93 6.18
N ASP A 23 3.61 -3.84 5.89
CA ASP A 23 3.00 -4.71 6.87
C ASP A 23 3.62 -6.10 6.82
N GLY A 24 4.55 -6.36 7.72
CA GLY A 24 5.29 -7.62 7.78
C GLY A 24 4.60 -8.68 8.64
N HIS A 25 4.67 -9.93 8.20
CA HIS A 25 4.27 -11.12 8.95
C HIS A 25 5.45 -12.09 9.15
N GLY A 26 5.33 -12.98 10.14
CA GLY A 26 6.37 -13.97 10.44
C GLY A 26 7.69 -13.40 10.99
N GLY A 27 7.73 -12.09 11.25
CA GLY A 27 8.93 -11.35 11.63
C GLY A 27 8.84 -9.89 11.17
N ALA A 28 9.88 -9.11 11.42
CA ALA A 28 9.99 -7.71 10.95
C ALA A 28 11.07 -7.53 9.86
N GLU A 29 11.82 -8.59 9.58
CA GLU A 29 13.01 -8.59 8.73
C GLU A 29 12.66 -8.19 7.29
N CYS A 30 11.61 -8.79 6.72
CA CYS A 30 11.17 -8.47 5.36
C CYS A 30 10.69 -7.01 5.26
N SER A 31 9.84 -6.55 6.18
CA SER A 31 9.34 -5.16 6.19
C SER A 31 10.45 -4.13 6.46
N ALA A 32 11.41 -4.45 7.33
CA ALA A 32 12.56 -3.58 7.61
C ALA A 32 13.52 -3.52 6.43
N TYR A 33 13.81 -4.66 5.79
CA TYR A 33 14.61 -4.71 4.58
C TYR A 33 13.98 -3.87 3.46
N CYS A 34 12.68 -4.07 3.25
CA CYS A 34 11.87 -3.29 2.34
C CYS A 34 11.96 -1.78 2.59
N CYS A 35 11.80 -1.37 3.84
CA CYS A 35 11.97 0.01 4.27
C CYS A 35 13.35 0.59 3.97
N ALA A 36 14.40 -0.17 4.27
CA ALA A 36 15.77 0.30 4.12
C ALA A 36 16.23 0.37 2.66
N HIS A 37 15.74 -0.54 1.82
CA HIS A 37 16.32 -0.77 0.48
C HIS A 37 15.44 -0.32 -0.67
N LEU A 38 14.11 -0.37 -0.55
CA LEU A 38 13.25 0.02 -1.68
C LEU A 38 13.53 1.42 -2.21
N PRO A 39 13.63 2.46 -1.36
CA PRO A 39 13.77 3.82 -1.88
C PRO A 39 14.96 3.96 -2.82
N ALA A 40 16.09 3.34 -2.46
CA ALA A 40 17.29 3.32 -3.30
C ALA A 40 17.09 2.53 -4.61
N GLU A 41 16.42 1.38 -4.57
CA GLU A 41 16.10 0.61 -5.78
C GLU A 41 15.12 1.34 -6.71
N PHE A 42 14.14 2.04 -6.13
CA PHE A 42 13.22 2.89 -6.88
C PHE A 42 13.95 4.05 -7.57
N VAL A 43 14.88 4.71 -6.88
CA VAL A 43 15.76 5.75 -7.46
C VAL A 43 16.56 5.17 -8.64
N ARG A 44 17.16 3.99 -8.46
CA ARG A 44 17.94 3.32 -9.51
C ARG A 44 17.09 2.99 -10.73
N ALA A 45 15.89 2.46 -10.52
CA ALA A 45 14.95 2.13 -11.58
C ALA A 45 14.51 3.38 -12.37
N LEU A 46 14.14 4.45 -11.66
CA LEU A 46 13.80 5.74 -12.28
C LEU A 46 14.94 6.32 -13.12
N ASN A 47 16.17 6.28 -12.62
CA ASN A 47 17.34 6.79 -13.35
C ASN A 47 17.66 5.95 -14.60
N SER A 48 17.34 4.65 -14.56
CA SER A 48 17.59 3.73 -15.69
C SER A 48 16.50 3.83 -16.77
N SER A 49 15.25 4.12 -16.37
CA SER A 49 14.08 4.22 -17.24
C SER A 49 13.20 5.41 -16.86
N PRO A 50 13.61 6.66 -17.18
CA PRO A 50 12.97 7.88 -16.68
C PRO A 50 11.54 8.11 -17.18
N ASN A 51 11.11 7.40 -18.23
CA ASN A 51 9.82 7.62 -18.89
C ASN A 51 8.72 6.64 -18.44
N SER A 52 8.99 5.73 -17.51
CA SER A 52 8.00 4.77 -17.00
C SER A 52 8.08 4.64 -15.48
N LEU A 53 7.34 5.52 -14.80
CA LEU A 53 7.11 5.41 -13.36
C LEU A 53 6.46 4.07 -13.00
N GLU A 54 5.61 3.56 -13.91
CA GLU A 54 4.90 2.29 -13.77
C GLU A 54 5.87 1.11 -13.66
N ASP A 55 6.86 1.01 -14.56
CA ASP A 55 7.81 -0.11 -14.56
C ASP A 55 8.82 -0.02 -13.41
N SER A 56 9.06 1.19 -12.89
CA SER A 56 9.87 1.41 -11.68
C SER A 56 9.14 1.00 -10.40
N LEU A 57 7.81 1.13 -10.37
CA LEU A 57 6.95 0.73 -9.25
C LEU A 57 6.59 -0.76 -9.26
N LYS A 58 6.52 -1.43 -10.42
CA LYS A 58 6.24 -2.88 -10.50
C LYS A 58 7.21 -3.77 -9.72
N GLN A 59 8.39 -3.25 -9.38
CA GLN A 59 9.41 -3.95 -8.60
C GLN A 59 9.22 -3.76 -7.08
N ALA A 60 8.20 -3.00 -6.68
CA ALA A 60 8.03 -2.44 -5.36
C ALA A 60 6.62 -2.75 -4.81
N PHE A 61 6.53 -3.78 -3.96
CA PHE A 61 5.55 -3.96 -2.87
C PHE A 61 4.23 -4.65 -3.09
N GLU A 62 3.74 -5.23 -1.98
CA GLU A 62 2.32 -5.19 -1.61
C GLU A 62 2.02 -5.52 -0.14
N ARG A 63 1.38 -4.55 0.55
CA ARG A 63 0.12 -4.64 1.30
C ARG A 63 -0.31 -3.20 1.67
N LEU A 64 -0.91 -2.47 0.71
CA LEU A 64 -1.23 -1.06 0.86
C LEU A 64 -2.69 -0.79 0.50
N ALA A 65 -3.49 -0.37 1.48
CA ALA A 65 -4.74 0.31 1.18
C ALA A 65 -4.41 1.78 0.91
N ALA A 66 -4.62 2.22 -0.33
CA ALA A 66 -4.45 3.62 -0.71
C ALA A 66 -5.82 4.25 -0.94
N TYR A 67 -6.03 5.42 -0.34
CA TYR A 67 -7.24 6.20 -0.47
C TYR A 67 -6.92 7.60 -0.98
N VAL A 68 -7.74 8.08 -1.91
CA VAL A 68 -7.66 9.45 -2.43
C VAL A 68 -8.91 10.20 -2.00
N LEU A 69 -8.70 11.33 -1.33
CA LEU A 69 -9.76 12.25 -0.93
C LEU A 69 -9.86 13.37 -1.97
N SER A 70 -10.94 13.36 -2.75
CA SER A 70 -11.18 14.33 -3.85
C SER A 70 -12.15 15.45 -3.45
N SER A 71 -12.81 15.32 -2.31
CA SER A 71 -13.61 16.39 -1.69
C SER A 71 -13.79 16.07 -0.22
N PRO A 72 -14.28 17.00 0.62
CA PRO A 72 -14.58 16.72 2.02
C PRO A 72 -15.56 15.55 2.24
N THR A 73 -16.25 15.10 1.19
CA THR A 73 -17.24 14.01 1.25
C THR A 73 -16.88 12.80 0.40
N ASN A 74 -15.81 12.85 -0.40
CA ASN A 74 -15.50 11.82 -1.39
C ASN A 74 -14.13 11.20 -1.15
N LEU A 75 -14.11 10.18 -0.29
CA LEU A 75 -12.98 9.28 -0.09
C LEU A 75 -13.14 8.07 -1.02
N ARG A 76 -12.13 7.81 -1.85
CA ARG A 76 -12.14 6.67 -2.77
C ARG A 76 -10.93 5.78 -2.52
N LYS A 77 -11.16 4.51 -2.23
CA LYS A 77 -10.11 3.48 -2.24
C LYS A 77 -9.64 3.26 -3.68
N ILE A 78 -8.33 3.28 -3.87
CA ILE A 78 -7.71 3.14 -5.21
C ILE A 78 -6.94 1.84 -5.39
N THR A 79 -6.82 0.99 -4.36
CA THR A 79 -6.19 -0.33 -4.45
C THR A 79 -7.17 -1.46 -4.14
N ASN A 80 -6.93 -2.63 -4.74
CA ASN A 80 -7.65 -3.85 -4.44
C ASN A 80 -6.82 -4.70 -3.47
N ALA A 81 -7.48 -5.39 -2.54
CA ALA A 81 -6.79 -6.28 -1.62
C ALA A 81 -6.49 -7.64 -2.29
N HIS A 82 -5.25 -8.11 -2.17
CA HIS A 82 -4.83 -9.43 -2.63
C HIS A 82 -5.04 -10.50 -1.55
N VAL A 83 -6.30 -10.80 -1.31
CA VAL A 83 -6.77 -11.76 -0.31
C VAL A 83 -7.43 -12.96 -0.97
N PRO A 84 -7.44 -14.14 -0.33
CA PRO A 84 -8.04 -15.35 -0.90
C PRO A 84 -9.54 -15.25 -1.22
N THR A 85 -10.26 -14.29 -0.64
CA THR A 85 -11.69 -14.04 -0.93
C THR A 85 -11.91 -13.26 -2.22
N ASN A 86 -10.86 -12.67 -2.81
CA ASN A 86 -10.93 -12.08 -4.14
C ASN A 86 -10.93 -13.19 -5.19
N GLU A 87 -11.94 -13.23 -6.05
CA GLU A 87 -12.14 -14.31 -7.03
C GLU A 87 -11.00 -14.45 -8.06
N GLU A 88 -10.39 -13.34 -8.47
CA GLU A 88 -9.27 -13.37 -9.42
C GLU A 88 -8.01 -13.94 -8.78
N GLU A 89 -7.73 -13.53 -7.54
CA GLU A 89 -6.61 -14.06 -6.76
C GLU A 89 -6.81 -15.53 -6.37
N ALA A 90 -8.03 -15.91 -6.00
CA ALA A 90 -8.39 -17.29 -5.70
C ALA A 90 -8.11 -18.20 -6.90
N ARG A 91 -8.62 -17.81 -8.08
CA ARG A 91 -8.38 -18.53 -9.33
C ARG A 91 -6.89 -18.64 -9.66
N ARG A 92 -6.13 -17.56 -9.45
CA ARG A 92 -4.68 -17.58 -9.66
C ARG A 92 -3.98 -18.58 -8.74
N VAL A 93 -4.27 -18.54 -7.44
CA VAL A 93 -3.69 -19.46 -6.45
C VAL A 93 -3.99 -20.92 -6.81
N GLU A 94 -5.21 -21.23 -7.23
CA GLU A 94 -5.61 -22.58 -7.66
C GLU A 94 -4.90 -23.01 -8.95
N GLN A 95 -4.74 -22.10 -9.92
CA GLN A 95 -3.98 -22.34 -11.16
C GLN A 95 -2.49 -22.61 -10.88
N ASP A 96 -1.94 -21.95 -9.87
CA ASP A 96 -0.57 -22.16 -9.38
C ASP A 96 -0.42 -23.43 -8.53
N GLY A 97 -1.50 -24.24 -8.40
CA GLY A 97 -1.51 -25.52 -7.68
C GLY A 97 -1.75 -25.41 -6.18
N GLY A 98 -2.14 -24.22 -5.68
CA GLY A 98 -2.51 -23.98 -4.30
C GLY A 98 -3.94 -24.42 -3.98
N GLN A 99 -4.24 -24.45 -2.68
CA GLN A 99 -5.57 -24.71 -2.14
C GLN A 99 -5.99 -23.56 -1.22
N LEU A 100 -7.27 -23.25 -1.19
CA LEU A 100 -7.84 -22.29 -0.25
C LEU A 100 -8.59 -23.04 0.85
N LEU A 101 -8.08 -22.93 2.08
CA LEU A 101 -8.60 -23.67 3.23
C LEU A 101 -9.08 -22.71 4.30
N TYR A 102 -10.29 -22.94 4.82
CA TYR A 102 -10.78 -22.22 5.99
C TYR A 102 -10.12 -22.76 7.26
N ILE A 103 -9.30 -21.94 7.91
CA ILE A 103 -8.62 -22.26 9.16
C ILE A 103 -8.94 -21.15 10.16
N GLN A 104 -9.55 -21.54 11.28
CA GLN A 104 -9.95 -20.60 12.36
C GLN A 104 -10.84 -19.45 11.87
N GLY A 105 -11.74 -19.71 10.91
CA GLY A 105 -12.67 -18.72 10.37
C GLY A 105 -12.12 -17.88 9.22
N GLU A 106 -10.83 -17.98 8.91
CA GLU A 106 -10.19 -17.22 7.84
C GLU A 106 -9.82 -18.12 6.66
N LEU A 107 -9.97 -17.62 5.44
CA LEU A 107 -9.55 -18.31 4.23
C LEU A 107 -8.04 -18.13 4.03
N ARG A 108 -7.30 -19.24 3.92
CA ARG A 108 -5.84 -19.24 3.85
C ARG A 108 -5.32 -20.07 2.68
N VAL A 109 -4.30 -19.54 2.00
CA VAL A 109 -3.53 -20.26 0.98
C VAL A 109 -2.75 -21.39 1.64
N ASN A 110 -3.02 -22.61 1.19
CA ASN A 110 -2.50 -23.88 1.72
C ASN A 110 -2.65 -24.01 3.25
N GLY A 111 -3.65 -23.33 3.83
CA GLY A 111 -3.89 -23.32 5.27
C GLY A 111 -2.92 -22.45 6.09
N VAL A 112 -2.00 -21.72 5.45
CA VAL A 112 -0.94 -20.96 6.14
C VAL A 112 -1.23 -19.46 6.15
N LEU A 113 -1.27 -18.84 4.97
CA LEU A 113 -1.29 -17.38 4.83
C LEU A 113 -2.65 -16.88 4.35
N ASN A 114 -3.19 -15.82 4.97
CA ASN A 114 -4.44 -15.18 4.56
C ASN A 114 -4.24 -14.10 3.47
N LEU A 115 -3.12 -14.20 2.74
CA LEU A 115 -2.76 -13.36 1.62
C LEU A 115 -2.47 -14.24 0.41
N THR A 116 -2.65 -13.68 -0.78
CA THR A 116 -2.25 -14.31 -2.04
C THR A 116 -1.00 -13.70 -2.63
N ARG A 117 -0.58 -12.51 -2.17
CA ARG A 117 0.65 -11.84 -2.62
C ARG A 117 1.44 -11.29 -1.44
N ALA A 118 2.77 -11.37 -1.52
CA ALA A 118 3.67 -10.82 -0.52
C ALA A 118 5.12 -10.71 -1.06
N LEU A 119 5.88 -9.74 -0.56
CA LEU A 119 7.33 -9.70 -0.72
C LEU A 119 7.99 -10.66 0.29
N GLY A 120 8.97 -11.42 -0.19
CA GLY A 120 9.52 -12.53 0.58
C GLY A 120 8.75 -13.82 0.32
N ASP A 121 8.23 -14.43 1.39
CA ASP A 121 7.49 -15.71 1.44
C ASP A 121 7.95 -16.73 0.41
N ILE A 122 9.26 -16.94 0.34
CA ILE A 122 9.88 -17.79 -0.68
C ILE A 122 9.29 -19.21 -0.63
N GLY A 123 9.00 -19.72 0.57
CA GLY A 123 8.39 -21.04 0.76
C GLY A 123 6.92 -21.12 0.34
N GLY A 124 6.23 -20.00 0.14
CA GLY A 124 4.85 -19.93 -0.34
C GLY A 124 4.72 -19.86 -1.86
N ARG A 125 5.84 -19.72 -2.60
CA ARG A 125 5.82 -19.63 -4.07
C ARG A 125 5.53 -20.99 -4.72
N PRO A 126 4.85 -21.03 -5.88
CA PRO A 126 4.34 -19.89 -6.67
C PRO A 126 3.02 -19.29 -6.16
N MET A 127 2.33 -19.96 -5.23
CA MET A 127 0.99 -19.58 -4.76
C MET A 127 0.96 -18.16 -4.18
N ILE A 128 1.99 -17.79 -3.41
CA ILE A 128 2.22 -16.42 -2.94
C ILE A 128 3.06 -15.66 -3.97
N SER A 129 2.40 -14.81 -4.75
CA SER A 129 3.06 -14.05 -5.82
C SER A 129 3.76 -12.80 -5.27
N PRO A 130 4.97 -12.46 -5.75
CA PRO A 130 5.63 -11.19 -5.43
C PRO A 130 5.23 -10.05 -6.39
N LYS A 131 4.31 -10.29 -7.33
CA LYS A 131 3.98 -9.36 -8.41
C LYS A 131 2.97 -8.31 -7.92
N ALA A 132 3.37 -7.04 -7.99
CA ALA A 132 2.50 -5.91 -7.66
C ALA A 132 1.51 -5.56 -8.79
N ASP A 133 0.36 -5.01 -8.43
CA ASP A 133 -0.51 -4.22 -9.30
C ASP A 133 0.00 -2.77 -9.36
N THR A 134 -0.28 -2.08 -10.47
CA THR A 134 0.10 -0.67 -10.62
C THR A 134 -1.06 0.13 -11.16
N ILE A 135 -1.27 1.31 -10.56
CA ILE A 135 -2.36 2.21 -10.90
C ILE A 135 -1.80 3.62 -11.00
N VAL A 136 -2.09 4.28 -12.12
CA VAL A 136 -1.75 5.68 -12.34
C VAL A 136 -3.02 6.51 -12.20
N VAL A 137 -2.98 7.50 -11.31
CA VAL A 137 -4.10 8.43 -11.10
C VAL A 137 -3.60 9.83 -11.43
N GLU A 138 -4.21 10.45 -12.45
CA GLU A 138 -3.96 11.86 -12.73
C GLU A 138 -4.51 12.73 -11.60
N ARG A 139 -3.68 13.68 -11.15
CA ARG A 139 -4.07 14.58 -10.07
C ARG A 139 -4.99 15.67 -10.60
N ASP A 140 -6.14 15.78 -9.97
CA ASP A 140 -7.03 16.94 -10.11
C ASP A 140 -6.86 17.89 -8.91
N VAL A 141 -7.19 19.17 -9.08
CA VAL A 141 -7.14 20.21 -8.04
C VAL A 141 -8.08 19.91 -6.86
N SER A 142 -9.08 19.05 -7.05
CA SER A 142 -9.96 18.58 -5.99
C SER A 142 -9.29 17.56 -5.05
N GLN A 143 -8.19 16.90 -5.49
CA GLN A 143 -7.49 15.89 -4.71
C GLN A 143 -6.39 16.51 -3.83
N TYR A 144 -6.63 16.53 -2.52
CA TYR A 144 -5.73 17.18 -1.57
C TYR A 144 -5.07 16.23 -0.56
N LEU A 145 -5.50 14.96 -0.47
CA LEU A 145 -4.93 13.99 0.45
C LEU A 145 -4.82 12.60 -0.17
N LEU A 146 -3.64 11.99 -0.04
CA LEU A 146 -3.40 10.56 -0.22
C LEU A 146 -3.20 9.96 1.18
N LEU A 147 -4.02 8.95 1.52
CA LEU A 147 -3.86 8.18 2.75
C LEU A 147 -3.44 6.76 2.41
N LEU A 148 -2.34 6.33 3.01
CA LEU A 148 -1.82 4.98 2.91
C LEU A 148 -1.97 4.26 4.25
N THR A 149 -2.58 3.08 4.26
CA THR A 149 -2.80 2.29 5.48
C THR A 149 -2.48 0.81 5.27
N CYS A 150 -2.27 0.09 6.38
CA CYS A 150 -2.30 -1.36 6.42
C CYS A 150 -3.71 -1.87 6.77
N ASP A 151 -3.87 -3.19 6.84
CA ASP A 151 -5.15 -3.84 7.11
C ASP A 151 -5.69 -3.55 8.52
N GLY A 152 -4.81 -3.35 9.51
CA GLY A 152 -5.19 -2.96 10.88
C GLY A 152 -6.00 -1.65 10.99
N ILE A 153 -6.03 -0.82 9.94
CA ILE A 153 -6.99 0.29 9.83
C ILE A 153 -8.19 -0.10 8.98
N SER A 154 -7.97 -0.63 7.78
CA SER A 154 -9.05 -0.88 6.82
C SER A 154 -9.97 -2.06 7.17
N GLU A 155 -9.58 -2.92 8.12
CA GLU A 155 -10.44 -3.98 8.66
C GLU A 155 -11.30 -3.51 9.85
N LEU A 156 -10.83 -2.48 10.57
CA LEU A 156 -11.52 -1.96 11.76
C LEU A 156 -12.47 -0.81 11.43
N PHE A 157 -12.19 -0.07 10.38
CA PHE A 157 -12.93 1.14 10.02
C PHE A 157 -13.39 1.08 8.58
N ASN A 158 -14.66 1.43 8.36
CA ASN A 158 -15.19 1.64 7.02
C ASN A 158 -14.79 3.03 6.47
N ASP A 159 -14.99 3.24 5.17
CA ASP A 159 -14.60 4.46 4.47
C ASP A 159 -15.20 5.74 5.09
N SER A 160 -16.41 5.68 5.66
CA SER A 160 -17.04 6.83 6.33
C SER A 160 -16.35 7.15 7.65
N GLU A 161 -16.00 6.13 8.44
CA GLU A 161 -15.30 6.31 9.72
C GLU A 161 -13.89 6.85 9.51
N VAL A 162 -13.19 6.36 8.48
CA VAL A 162 -11.89 6.89 8.06
C VAL A 162 -12.03 8.35 7.63
N LEU A 163 -13.04 8.67 6.83
CA LEU A 163 -13.30 10.04 6.39
C LEU A 163 -13.60 10.97 7.57
N ASP A 164 -14.40 10.54 8.54
CA ASP A 164 -14.75 11.35 9.70
C ASP A 164 -13.56 11.56 10.65
N MET A 165 -12.68 10.56 10.78
CA MET A 165 -11.39 10.74 11.46
C MET A 165 -10.52 11.79 10.76
N ILE A 166 -10.42 11.73 9.43
CA ILE A 166 -9.65 12.73 8.65
C ILE A 166 -10.24 14.13 8.85
N LYS A 167 -11.56 14.30 8.72
CA LYS A 167 -12.23 15.59 8.94
C LYS A 167 -11.96 16.13 10.35
N SER A 168 -12.09 15.28 11.36
CA SER A 168 -11.87 15.65 12.76
C SER A 168 -10.43 16.08 13.01
N PHE A 169 -9.47 15.36 12.43
CA PHE A 169 -8.05 15.71 12.51
C PHE A 169 -7.77 17.05 11.83
N VAL A 170 -8.24 17.25 10.60
CA VAL A 170 -8.03 18.49 9.85
C VAL A 170 -8.66 19.66 10.59
N ALA A 171 -9.92 19.55 11.04
CA ALA A 171 -10.60 20.61 11.78
C ALA A 171 -9.86 21.02 13.05
N LYS A 172 -9.30 20.04 13.79
CA LYS A 172 -8.54 20.28 15.02
C LYS A 172 -7.19 20.96 14.79
N HIS A 173 -6.57 20.75 13.63
CA HIS A 173 -5.23 21.28 13.31
C HIS A 173 -5.24 22.42 12.29
N SER A 174 -6.44 22.85 11.83
CA SER A 174 -6.59 23.98 10.90
C SER A 174 -6.38 25.36 11.57
N SER A 175 -6.27 25.41 12.91
CA SER A 175 -6.07 26.65 13.68
C SER A 175 -4.65 26.76 14.26
N LYS A 176 -3.70 27.19 13.41
CA LYS A 176 -2.54 28.06 13.72
C LYS A 176 -1.66 28.27 12.48
N ARG A 177 -2.13 29.09 11.53
CA ARG A 177 -1.24 29.96 10.75
C ARG A 177 -1.62 31.38 11.12
N GLU A 178 -1.01 31.92 12.18
CA GLU A 178 -0.87 33.37 12.27
C GLU A 178 -0.14 33.78 10.99
N LEU A 179 -0.86 34.49 10.14
CA LEU A 179 -0.28 35.26 9.05
C LEU A 179 0.67 36.24 9.72
N ALA A 180 1.97 35.95 9.70
CA ALA A 180 2.99 36.96 9.93
C ALA A 180 2.81 38.00 8.82
N SER A 181 2.12 39.08 9.18
CA SER A 181 1.97 40.29 8.40
C SER A 181 3.36 40.84 8.07
N ILE A 182 3.71 40.84 6.78
CA ILE A 182 4.74 41.72 6.21
C ILE A 182 4.06 43.05 5.88
#